data_AF-A0A2H0UGI8-F1
#
_entry.id   AF-A0A2H0UGI8-F1
#
_cell.length_a   1.000
_cell.length_b   1.000
_cell.length_c   1.000
_cell.angle_alpha   90.00
_cell.angle_beta   90.00
_cell.angle_gamma   90.00
#
_symmetry.space_group_name_H-M   'P 1'
#
loop_
_entity.id
_entity.type
_entity.pdbx_description
1 polymer ?
#
loop_
_entity_poly.entity_id
_entity_poly.type
_entity_poly.pdbx_seq_one_letter_code
_entity_poly.pdbx_strand_id
1 'polypeptide(L)'
;MLPIIFAFLSAGFAALVAIFGKIGLESVDSTLATTVRGIIMAVFLVAVTLLLGKMSLEGLGAISNKAWLFIALSGIAGALSWLFYFSAIQGGTTSTIVAIDKLAIVFVVIFAGFFLAEGFSWGNIVGAVLMASGAILIALK
;
A
#
# COMPACT_ATOMS: atom_id res chain seq x y z
N MET A 1 15.01 5.97 -15.08
CA MET A 1 15.70 5.88 -13.77
C MET A 1 14.94 6.53 -12.62
N LEU A 2 14.43 7.76 -12.76
CA LEU A 2 13.71 8.46 -11.68
C LEU A 2 12.53 7.68 -11.05
N PRO A 3 11.68 6.94 -11.79
CA PRO A 3 10.60 6.15 -11.18
C PRO A 3 11.10 5.02 -10.28
N ILE A 4 12.24 4.41 -10.62
CA ILE A 4 12.85 3.33 -9.84
C ILE A 4 13.35 3.87 -8.49
N ILE A 5 13.92 5.08 -8.49
CA ILE A 5 14.36 5.75 -7.25
C ILE A 5 13.17 6.00 -6.33
N PHE A 6 12.05 6.50 -6.86
CA PHE A 6 10.83 6.69 -6.07
C PHE A 6 10.25 5.36 -5.54
N ALA A 7 10.36 4.27 -6.30
CA ALA A 7 9.95 2.94 -5.83
C ALA A 7 10.81 2.45 -4.65
N PHE A 8 12.13 2.66 -4.68
CA PHE A 8 13.00 2.34 -3.55
C PHE A 8 12.70 3.18 -2.31
N LEU A 9 12.47 4.49 -2.49
CA LEU A 9 12.05 5.36 -1.39
C LEU A 9 10.72 4.90 -0.80
N SER A 10 9.75 4.54 -1.65
CA SER A 10 8.47 3.98 -1.22
C SER A 10 8.65 2.70 -0.39
N ALA A 11 9.51 1.77 -0.83
CA ALA A 11 9.82 0.56 -0.08
C ALA A 11 10.43 0.87 1.30
N GLY A 12 11.33 1.85 1.38
CA GLY A 12 11.91 2.32 2.65
C GLY A 12 10.86 2.88 3.62
N PHE A 13 9.96 3.75 3.14
CA PHE A 13 8.87 4.26 3.96
C PHE A 13 7.87 3.18 4.36
N ALA A 14 7.59 2.21 3.48
CA ALA A 14 6.73 1.08 3.81
C ALA A 14 7.32 0.22 4.95
N ALA A 15 8.65 0.05 5.01
CA ALA A 15 9.31 -0.60 6.13
C ALA A 15 9.14 0.20 7.43
N LEU A 16 9.30 1.53 7.40
CA LEU A 16 9.05 2.38 8.57
C LEU A 16 7.59 2.31 9.04
N VAL A 17 6.63 2.29 8.10
CA VAL A 17 5.20 2.13 8.40
C VAL A 17 4.93 0.82 9.15
N ALA A 18 5.60 -0.28 8.79
CA ALA A 18 5.48 -1.55 9.49
C ALA A 18 6.05 -1.49 10.92
N ILE A 19 7.26 -0.93 11.09
CA ILE A 19 7.94 -0.87 12.39
C ILE A 19 7.23 0.08 13.35
N PHE A 20 6.97 1.32 12.93
CA PHE A 20 6.24 2.29 13.76
C PHE A 20 4.80 1.85 13.99
N GLY A 21 4.20 1.17 13.02
CA GLY A 21 2.89 0.54 13.17
C GLY A 21 2.87 -0.49 14.29
N LYS A 22 3.83 -1.44 14.33
CA LYS A 22 3.90 -2.44 15.40
C LYS A 22 4.07 -1.78 16.79
N ILE A 23 5.00 -0.83 16.90
CA ILE A 23 5.26 -0.11 18.16
C ILE A 23 4.02 0.66 18.62
N GLY A 24 3.33 1.36 17.70
CA GLY A 24 2.12 2.12 18.02
C GLY A 24 0.88 1.28 18.36
N LEU A 25 0.96 -0.05 18.26
CA LEU A 25 -0.14 -0.98 18.51
C LEU A 25 0.00 -1.74 19.85
N GLU A 26 1.06 -1.50 20.63
CA GLU A 26 1.33 -2.26 21.87
C GLU A 26 0.18 -2.19 22.88
N SER A 27 -0.53 -1.06 22.95
CA SER A 27 -1.61 -0.82 23.91
C SER A 27 -2.87 -0.22 23.30
N VAL A 28 -2.98 -0.22 21.97
CA VAL A 28 -4.07 0.41 21.23
C VAL A 28 -4.68 -0.58 20.26
N ASP A 29 -6.01 -0.62 20.18
CA ASP A 29 -6.72 -1.41 19.17
C ASP A 29 -6.25 -1.06 17.74
N SER A 30 -6.06 -2.08 16.90
CA SER A 30 -5.54 -1.88 15.54
C SER A 30 -6.47 -1.10 14.62
N THR A 31 -7.78 -1.21 14.79
CA THR A 31 -8.76 -0.45 14.01
C THR A 31 -8.73 1.02 14.42
N LEU A 32 -8.71 1.29 15.73
CA LEU A 32 -8.62 2.66 16.25
C LEU A 32 -7.30 3.33 15.81
N ALA A 33 -6.16 2.67 16.00
CA ALA A 33 -4.86 3.19 15.57
C ALA A 33 -4.82 3.46 14.06
N THR A 34 -5.41 2.59 13.25
CA THR A 34 -5.49 2.76 11.79
C THR A 34 -6.40 3.92 11.39
N THR A 35 -7.49 4.14 12.12
CA THR A 35 -8.37 5.30 11.92
C THR A 35 -7.63 6.61 12.19
N VAL A 36 -6.91 6.69 13.32
CA VAL A 36 -6.07 7.86 13.65
C VAL A 36 -4.99 8.08 12.60
N ARG A 37 -4.34 7.01 12.13
CA ARG A 37 -3.34 7.08 11.05
C ARG A 37 -3.92 7.66 9.77
N GLY A 38 -5.14 7.27 9.40
CA GLY A 38 -5.85 7.82 8.23
C GLY A 38 -6.07 9.33 8.33
N ILE A 39 -6.45 9.83 9.51
CA ILE A 39 -6.61 11.28 9.76
C ILE A 39 -5.27 12.00 9.62
N ILE A 40 -4.22 11.49 10.26
CA ILE A 40 -2.87 12.08 10.19
C ILE A 40 -2.38 12.14 8.74
N MET A 41 -2.58 11.07 7.97
CA MET A 41 -2.22 11.04 6.55
C MET A 41 -3.00 12.05 5.73
N ALA A 42 -4.32 12.17 5.94
CA ALA A 42 -5.14 13.14 5.24
C ALA A 42 -4.63 14.57 5.47
N VAL A 43 -4.37 14.93 6.73
CA VAL A 43 -3.80 16.24 7.09
C VAL A 43 -2.43 16.44 6.44
N PHE A 44 -1.55 15.44 6.50
CA PHE A 44 -0.21 15.51 5.90
C PHE A 44 -0.26 15.70 4.38
N LEU A 45 -1.12 14.96 3.68
CA LEU A 45 -1.28 15.06 2.22
C LEU A 45 -1.87 16.41 1.81
N VAL A 46 -2.82 16.96 2.56
CA VAL A 46 -3.34 18.31 2.34
C VAL A 46 -2.22 19.34 2.50
N ALA A 47 -1.44 19.27 3.59
CA ALA A 47 -0.32 20.18 3.82
C ALA A 47 0.72 20.13 2.68
N VAL A 48 1.14 18.94 2.27
CA VAL A 48 2.09 18.76 1.16
C VAL A 48 1.52 19.31 -0.15
N THR A 49 0.24 19.07 -0.44
CA THR A 49 -0.41 19.56 -1.66
C THR A 49 -0.48 21.08 -1.70
N LEU A 50 -0.74 21.72 -0.55
CA LEU A 50 -0.72 23.17 -0.40
C LEU A 50 0.70 23.74 -0.55
N LEU A 51 1.69 23.18 0.14
CA LEU A 51 3.08 23.63 0.10
C LEU A 51 3.71 23.52 -1.30
N LEU A 52 3.32 22.51 -2.08
CA LEU A 52 3.77 22.33 -3.46
C LEU A 52 2.98 23.18 -4.46
N GLY A 53 2.00 23.98 -4.02
CA GLY A 53 1.15 24.78 -4.90
C GLY A 53 0.27 23.94 -5.84
N LYS A 54 0.01 22.68 -5.49
CA LYS A 54 -0.75 21.72 -6.32
C LYS A 54 -2.24 21.72 -6.00
N MET A 55 -2.66 22.42 -4.95
CA MET A 55 -4.07 22.58 -4.60
C MET A 55 -4.75 23.46 -5.65
N SER A 56 -5.59 22.86 -6.49
CA SER A 56 -6.34 23.56 -7.54
C SER A 56 -7.82 23.22 -7.43
N LEU A 57 -8.65 24.23 -7.17
CA LEU A 57 -10.11 24.08 -7.13
C LEU A 57 -10.67 23.74 -8.53
N GLU A 58 -10.09 24.31 -9.58
CA GLU A 58 -10.38 23.95 -10.97
C GLU A 58 -9.95 22.51 -11.26
N GLY A 59 -8.81 22.08 -10.72
CA GLY A 59 -8.30 20.72 -10.84
C GLY A 59 -9.20 19.67 -10.18
N LEU A 60 -9.83 20.00 -9.05
CA LEU A 60 -10.84 19.16 -8.40
C LEU A 60 -12.12 19.06 -9.25
N GLY A 61 -12.56 20.18 -9.85
CA GLY A 61 -13.71 20.21 -10.76
C GLY A 61 -13.47 19.49 -12.08
N ALA A 62 -12.21 19.37 -12.51
CA ALA A 62 -11.81 18.67 -13.74
C ALA A 62 -11.72 17.14 -13.58
N ILE A 63 -11.86 16.61 -12.36
CA ILE A 63 -11.84 15.15 -12.13
C ILE A 63 -13.13 14.55 -12.69
N SER A 64 -13.00 13.72 -13.72
CA SER A 64 -14.14 13.00 -14.31
C SER A 64 -14.84 12.08 -13.31
N ASN A 65 -16.14 11.81 -13.52
CA ASN A 65 -16.91 10.87 -12.68
C ASN A 65 -16.27 9.47 -12.60
N LYS A 66 -15.67 9.00 -13.71
CA LYS A 66 -14.94 7.73 -13.74
C LYS A 66 -13.71 7.78 -12.84
N ALA A 67 -12.93 8.87 -12.89
CA ALA A 67 -11.77 9.04 -12.03
C ALA A 67 -12.18 9.09 -10.55
N TRP A 68 -13.25 9.82 -10.20
CA TRP A 68 -13.80 9.83 -8.84
C TRP A 68 -14.14 8.43 -8.33
N LEU A 69 -14.80 7.61 -9.14
CA LEU A 69 -15.14 6.24 -8.78
C LEU A 69 -13.89 5.41 -8.47
N PHE A 70 -12.89 5.41 -9.35
CA PHE A 70 -11.66 4.64 -9.13
C PHE A 70 -10.81 5.18 -7.98
N ILE A 71 -10.79 6.51 -7.76
CA ILE A 71 -10.16 7.12 -6.59
C ILE A 71 -10.84 6.62 -5.32
N ALA A 72 -12.18 6.66 -5.25
CA ALA A 72 -12.92 6.17 -4.10
C ALA A 72 -12.70 4.67 -3.85
N LEU A 73 -12.78 3.84 -4.90
CA LEU A 73 -12.53 2.40 -4.80
C LEU A 73 -11.10 2.11 -4.32
N SER A 74 -10.11 2.83 -4.84
CA SER A 74 -8.71 2.68 -4.41
C SER A 74 -8.50 3.11 -2.95
N GLY A 75 -9.17 4.18 -2.50
CA GLY A 75 -9.14 4.63 -1.10
C GLY A 75 -9.75 3.60 -0.15
N ILE A 76 -10.90 3.02 -0.51
CA ILE A 76 -11.55 1.95 0.25
C ILE A 76 -10.67 0.69 0.29
N ALA A 77 -10.11 0.27 -0.85
CA ALA A 77 -9.21 -0.87 -0.92
C ALA A 77 -7.94 -0.66 -0.07
N GLY A 78 -7.36 0.54 -0.09
CA GLY A 78 -6.22 0.91 0.75
C GLY A 78 -6.55 0.87 2.23
N ALA A 79 -7.71 1.41 2.63
CA ALA A 79 -8.17 1.36 4.02
C ALA A 79 -8.39 -0.08 4.50
N LEU A 80 -9.07 -0.92 3.70
CA LEU A 80 -9.29 -2.34 4.00
C LEU A 80 -7.96 -3.10 4.13
N SER A 81 -7.04 -2.89 3.17
CA SER A 81 -5.70 -3.47 3.22
C SER A 81 -5.01 -3.13 4.55
N TRP A 82 -5.06 -1.88 4.99
CA TRP A 82 -4.42 -1.46 6.23
C TRP A 82 -5.11 -2.00 7.49
N LEU A 83 -6.43 -2.07 7.52
CA LEU A 83 -7.16 -2.69 8.63
C LEU A 83 -6.69 -4.13 8.85
N PHE A 84 -6.69 -4.97 7.80
CA PHE A 84 -6.22 -6.35 7.91
C PHE A 84 -4.72 -6.44 8.21
N TYR A 85 -3.91 -5.61 7.55
CA TYR A 85 -2.46 -5.60 7.73
C TYR A 85 -2.05 -5.27 9.16
N PHE A 86 -2.62 -4.22 9.76
CA PHE A 86 -2.26 -3.81 11.12
C PHE A 86 -2.87 -4.71 12.19
N SER A 87 -4.05 -5.28 11.97
CA SER A 87 -4.56 -6.34 12.85
C SER A 87 -3.64 -7.57 12.84
N ALA A 88 -3.14 -7.97 11.67
CA ALA A 88 -2.17 -9.07 11.56
C ALA A 88 -0.81 -8.73 12.20
N ILE A 89 -0.29 -7.51 11.98
CA ILE A 89 0.94 -7.04 12.64
C ILE A 89 0.80 -7.04 14.15
N GLN A 90 -0.35 -6.64 14.70
CA GLN A 90 -0.56 -6.58 16.14
C GLN A 90 -0.33 -7.95 16.79
N GLY A 91 -0.98 -9.00 16.26
CA GLY A 91 -0.88 -10.37 16.80
C GLY A 91 0.31 -11.19 16.29
N GLY A 92 0.95 -10.80 15.19
CA GLY A 92 1.98 -11.59 14.52
C GLY A 92 3.40 -10.99 14.60
N THR A 93 4.36 -11.75 14.05
CA THR A 93 5.74 -11.29 13.84
C THR A 93 5.77 -10.34 12.64
N THR A 94 6.29 -9.12 12.84
CA THR A 94 6.31 -8.08 11.81
C THR A 94 6.99 -8.53 10.53
N SER A 95 8.13 -9.24 10.61
CA SER A 95 8.84 -9.72 9.41
C SER A 95 8.02 -10.70 8.57
N THR A 96 7.27 -11.59 9.21
CA THR A 96 6.39 -12.56 8.55
C THR A 96 5.24 -11.86 7.85
N ILE A 97 4.55 -10.95 8.55
CA ILE A 97 3.41 -10.22 7.98
C ILE A 97 3.84 -9.30 6.83
N VAL A 98 4.99 -8.62 6.98
CA VAL A 98 5.57 -7.80 5.91
C VAL A 98 5.92 -8.65 4.70
N ALA A 99 6.46 -9.85 4.87
CA ALA A 99 6.79 -10.74 3.76
C ALA A 99 5.52 -11.18 3.00
N ILE A 100 4.47 -11.59 3.73
CA ILE A 100 3.17 -11.95 3.15
C ILE A 100 2.55 -10.76 2.41
N ASP A 101 2.63 -9.55 2.95
CA ASP A 101 2.16 -8.33 2.26
C ASP A 101 2.82 -8.13 0.88
N LYS A 102 4.10 -8.53 0.72
CA LYS A 102 4.79 -8.45 -0.58
C LYS A 102 4.30 -9.47 -1.62
N LEU A 103 3.47 -10.43 -1.23
CA LEU A 103 2.74 -11.29 -2.16
C LEU A 103 1.67 -10.53 -2.97
N ALA A 104 1.39 -9.26 -2.65
CA ALA A 104 0.52 -8.40 -3.45
C ALA A 104 0.87 -8.42 -4.95
N ILE A 105 2.14 -8.64 -5.31
CA ILE A 105 2.56 -8.78 -6.71
C ILE A 105 1.82 -9.90 -7.46
N VAL A 106 1.49 -11.02 -6.79
CA VAL A 106 0.74 -12.12 -7.39
C VAL A 106 -0.68 -11.67 -7.74
N PHE A 107 -1.34 -10.99 -6.79
CA PHE A 107 -2.67 -10.44 -7.01
C PHE A 107 -2.67 -9.34 -8.07
N VAL A 108 -1.64 -8.47 -8.09
CA VAL A 108 -1.48 -7.43 -9.10
C VAL A 108 -1.36 -8.04 -10.49
N VAL A 109 -0.56 -9.10 -10.68
CA VAL A 109 -0.44 -9.78 -11.98
C VAL A 109 -1.79 -10.32 -12.44
N ILE A 110 -2.54 -10.97 -11.54
CA ILE A 110 -3.87 -11.50 -11.84
C ILE A 110 -4.85 -10.36 -12.20
N PHE A 111 -4.95 -9.34 -11.35
CA PHE A 111 -5.88 -8.23 -11.55
C PHE A 111 -5.53 -7.37 -12.76
N ALA A 112 -4.25 -7.10 -13.03
CA ALA A 112 -3.84 -6.36 -14.21
C ALA A 112 -4.17 -7.13 -15.50
N GLY A 113 -4.08 -8.47 -15.49
CA GLY A 113 -4.57 -9.30 -16.58
C GLY A 113 -6.08 -9.10 -16.86
N PHE A 114 -6.90 -8.97 -15.81
CA PHE A 114 -8.35 -8.75 -15.95
C PHE A 114 -8.75 -7.29 -16.26
N PHE A 115 -8.10 -6.31 -15.63
CA PHE A 115 -8.54 -4.92 -15.64
C PHE A 115 -7.73 -3.98 -16.54
N LEU A 116 -6.44 -4.29 -16.78
CA LEU A 116 -5.52 -3.41 -17.49
C LEU A 116 -5.09 -3.97 -18.86
N ALA A 117 -5.42 -5.23 -19.16
CA ALA A 117 -5.00 -5.95 -20.38
C ALA A 117 -3.48 -5.89 -20.63
N GLU A 118 -2.69 -5.73 -19.57
CA GLU A 118 -1.23 -5.69 -19.66
C GLU A 118 -0.68 -7.09 -19.95
N GLY A 119 0.19 -7.19 -20.97
CA GLY A 119 0.90 -8.42 -21.30
C GLY A 119 2.04 -8.67 -20.31
N PHE A 120 2.06 -9.85 -19.69
CA PHE A 120 3.16 -10.25 -18.82
C PHE A 120 4.25 -10.96 -19.61
N SER A 121 5.49 -10.49 -19.47
CA SER A 121 6.65 -11.24 -19.95
C SER A 121 6.89 -12.47 -19.07
N TRP A 122 7.50 -13.51 -19.65
CA TRP A 122 7.96 -14.67 -18.87
C TRP A 122 8.87 -14.28 -17.70
N GLY A 123 9.69 -13.24 -17.86
CA GLY A 123 10.53 -12.71 -16.79
C GLY A 123 9.72 -12.17 -15.60
N ASN A 124 8.61 -11.48 -15.85
CA ASN A 124 7.73 -10.96 -14.80
C ASN A 124 7.09 -12.09 -14.00
N ILE A 125 6.67 -13.16 -14.68
CA ILE A 125 6.05 -14.33 -14.05
C ILE A 125 7.07 -15.05 -13.15
N VAL A 126 8.27 -15.34 -13.68
CA VAL A 126 9.34 -16.00 -12.91
C VAL A 126 9.74 -15.14 -11.70
N GLY A 127 9.90 -13.83 -11.88
CA GLY A 127 10.19 -12.90 -10.79
C GLY A 127 9.12 -12.92 -9.70
N ALA A 128 7.84 -12.87 -10.08
CA ALA A 128 6.74 -12.93 -9.14
C ALA A 128 6.71 -14.26 -8.35
N VAL A 129 6.96 -15.40 -9.01
CA VAL A 129 7.04 -16.72 -8.37
C VAL A 129 8.21 -16.78 -7.39
N LEU A 130 9.38 -16.24 -7.74
CA LEU A 130 10.54 -16.20 -6.84
C LEU A 130 10.28 -15.32 -5.62
N MET A 131 9.70 -14.12 -5.82
CA MET A 131 9.28 -13.26 -4.72
C MET A 131 8.27 -13.95 -3.81
N ALA A 132 7.30 -14.66 -4.40
CA ALA A 132 6.28 -15.35 -3.64
C ALA A 132 6.86 -16.50 -2.80
N SER A 133 7.75 -17.28 -3.40
CA SER A 133 8.45 -18.38 -2.71
C SER A 133 9.29 -17.87 -1.55
N GLY A 134 10.02 -16.77 -1.73
CA GLY A 134 10.81 -16.14 -0.67
C GLY A 134 9.95 -15.64 0.50
N ALA A 135 8.81 -15.02 0.20
CA ALA A 135 7.87 -14.56 1.22
C ALA A 135 7.25 -15.73 2.01
N ILE A 136 6.86 -16.82 1.33
CA ILE A 136 6.35 -18.04 1.97
C ILE A 136 7.41 -18.67 2.87
N LEU A 137 8.67 -18.74 2.42
CA LEU A 137 9.76 -19.29 3.21
C LEU A 137 10.00 -18.50 4.51
N ILE A 138 9.90 -17.16 4.46
CA ILE A 138 9.98 -16.31 5.65
C ILE A 138 8.79 -16.56 6.58
N ALA A 139 7.59 -16.81 6.02
CA ALA A 139 6.36 -16.98 6.78
C ALA A 139 6.21 -18.34 7.46
N LEU A 140 6.78 -19.41 6.90
CA LEU A 140 6.71 -20.78 7.42
C LEU A 140 7.79 -21.11 8.48
N LYS A 141 8.56 -20.11 8.91
CA LYS A 141 9.61 -20.28 9.92
C LYS A 141 9.06 -20.27 11.34
#